data_AF-A0A6B3HW58-F1
#
_entry.id   AF-A0A6B3HW58-F1
#
_cell.length_a   1.000
_cell.length_b   1.000
_cell.length_c   1.000
_cell.angle_alpha   90.00
_cell.angle_beta   90.00
_cell.angle_gamma   90.00
#
_symmetry.space_group_name_H-M   'P 1'
#
loop_
_entity.id
_entity.type
_entity.pdbx_description
1 polymer ?
#
loop_
_entity_poly.entity_id
_entity_poly.type
_entity_poly.pdbx_seq_one_letter_code
_entity_poly.pdbx_strand_id
1 'polypeptide(L)'
;PQLDFVRGRVQAGAQPWKGAYDQMMGSKYASLSRTAKPRAIVECGSYSNPNNGCTDEREDAIAAYTLSLAWYITQDSRYAQKAIQIMDAWSAVIRDHTNSNAPLQTGWAGSTWPRAAEII
;
A
#
# COMPACT_ATOMS: atom_id res chain seq x y z
N PRO A 1 7.61 -10.02 16.02
CA PRO A 1 8.54 -11.17 15.79
C PRO A 1 9.14 -11.23 14.38
N GLN A 2 8.33 -11.27 13.32
CA GLN A 2 8.85 -11.33 11.93
C GLN A 2 9.35 -9.96 11.42
N LEU A 3 8.58 -8.89 11.62
CA LEU A 3 9.01 -7.54 11.22
C LEU A 3 10.22 -7.06 12.04
N ASP A 4 10.27 -7.36 13.34
CA ASP A 4 11.46 -7.11 14.19
C ASP A 4 12.71 -7.80 13.62
N PHE A 5 12.57 -9.07 13.22
CA PHE A 5 13.66 -9.83 12.61
C PHE A 5 14.13 -9.18 11.31
N VAL A 6 13.19 -8.83 10.41
CA VAL A 6 13.52 -8.16 9.13
C VAL A 6 14.23 -6.84 9.39
N ARG A 7 13.70 -6.02 10.30
CA ARG A 7 14.32 -4.75 10.69
C ARG A 7 15.76 -4.95 11.19
N GLY A 8 15.98 -5.91 12.09
CA GLY A 8 17.31 -6.25 12.57
C GLY A 8 18.26 -6.68 11.44
N ARG A 9 17.78 -7.49 10.48
CA ARG A 9 18.57 -7.88 9.30
C ARG A 9 18.90 -6.70 8.40
N VAL A 10 17.96 -5.78 8.16
CA VAL A 10 18.20 -4.56 7.36
C VAL A 10 19.21 -3.65 8.04
N GLN A 11 19.06 -3.41 9.35
CA GLN A 11 19.97 -2.59 10.14
C GLN A 11 21.40 -3.15 10.17
N ALA A 12 21.52 -4.49 10.21
CA ALA A 12 22.80 -5.18 10.12
C ALA A 12 23.38 -5.26 8.69
N GLY A 13 22.68 -4.72 7.67
CA GLY A 13 23.11 -4.80 6.28
C GLY A 13 23.09 -6.23 5.69
N ALA A 14 22.39 -7.16 6.33
CA ALA A 14 22.39 -8.57 5.94
C ALA A 14 21.59 -8.81 4.65
N GLN A 15 22.16 -9.63 3.76
CA GLN A 15 21.48 -10.07 2.55
C GLN A 15 20.65 -11.34 2.79
N PRO A 16 19.51 -11.52 2.10
CA PRO A 16 18.97 -10.66 1.03
C PRO A 16 18.11 -9.47 1.52
N TRP A 17 17.88 -9.34 2.82
CA TRP A 17 16.94 -8.34 3.38
C TRP A 17 17.32 -6.90 3.03
N LYS A 18 18.60 -6.52 3.15
CA LYS A 18 19.04 -5.16 2.83
C LYS A 18 18.78 -4.80 1.37
N GLY A 19 19.10 -5.70 0.43
CA GLY A 19 18.85 -5.48 -1.00
C GLY A 19 17.35 -5.33 -1.31
N ALA A 20 16.50 -6.17 -0.71
CA ALA A 20 15.05 -6.06 -0.87
C ALA A 20 14.49 -4.75 -0.29
N TYR A 21 14.99 -4.32 0.88
CA TYR A 21 14.63 -3.05 1.49
C TYR A 21 15.03 -1.86 0.59
N ASP A 22 16.23 -1.87 0.01
CA ASP A 22 16.68 -0.79 -0.87
C ASP A 22 15.82 -0.69 -2.13
N GLN A 23 15.43 -1.83 -2.71
CA GLN A 23 14.49 -1.87 -3.85
C GLN A 23 13.11 -1.34 -3.46
N MET A 24 12.62 -1.70 -2.27
CA MET A 24 11.35 -1.20 -1.74
C MET A 24 11.39 0.33 -1.57
N MET A 25 12.45 0.87 -0.95
CA MET A 25 12.63 2.31 -0.74
C MET A 25 12.85 3.09 -2.04
N GLY A 26 13.46 2.46 -3.06
CA GLY A 26 13.61 3.03 -4.40
C GLY A 26 12.34 2.98 -5.27
N SER A 27 11.29 2.30 -4.81
CA SER A 27 10.04 2.19 -5.57
C SER A 27 9.21 3.48 -5.49
N LYS A 28 8.35 3.70 -6.50
CA LYS A 28 7.37 4.80 -6.47
C LYS A 28 6.41 4.73 -5.28
N TYR A 29 6.26 3.57 -4.65
CA TYR A 29 5.34 3.33 -3.55
C TYR A 29 5.87 3.83 -2.20
N ALA A 30 7.19 4.00 -2.05
CA ALA A 30 7.80 4.59 -0.87
C ALA A 30 7.83 6.14 -0.89
N SER A 31 7.24 6.77 -1.92
CA SER A 31 7.27 8.22 -2.09
C SER A 31 6.35 8.94 -1.09
N LEU A 32 6.93 9.87 -0.32
CA LEU A 32 6.19 10.79 0.55
C LEU A 32 5.43 11.88 -0.22
N SER A 33 5.64 12.03 -1.53
CA SER A 33 4.91 12.98 -2.37
C SER A 33 3.69 12.38 -3.06
N ARG A 34 3.39 11.09 -2.83
CA ARG A 34 2.23 10.42 -3.44
C ARG A 34 0.92 11.13 -3.04
N THR A 35 0.09 11.39 -4.04
CA THR A 35 -1.29 11.88 -3.87
C THR A 35 -2.24 10.71 -4.12
N ALA A 36 -3.04 10.36 -3.11
CA ALA A 36 -4.06 9.32 -3.23
C ALA A 36 -5.15 9.74 -4.23
N LYS A 37 -5.76 8.76 -4.89
CA LYS A 37 -6.77 8.97 -5.94
C LYS A 37 -8.07 8.21 -5.64
N PRO A 38 -8.72 8.50 -4.50
CA PRO A 38 -9.91 7.78 -4.09
C PRO A 38 -11.09 8.00 -5.04
N ARG A 39 -11.92 6.98 -5.17
CA ARG A 39 -13.19 7.00 -5.92
C ARG A 39 -14.29 6.37 -5.10
N ALA A 40 -15.49 6.94 -5.19
CA ALA A 40 -16.64 6.40 -4.48
C ALA A 40 -17.08 5.04 -5.04
N ILE A 41 -17.00 4.88 -6.36
CA ILE A 41 -17.25 3.61 -7.05
C ILE A 41 -15.98 3.25 -7.82
N VAL A 42 -15.40 2.10 -7.48
CA VAL A 42 -14.29 1.50 -8.23
C VAL A 42 -14.89 0.53 -9.23
N GLU A 43 -14.94 0.93 -10.50
CA GLU A 43 -15.53 0.12 -11.56
C GLU A 43 -14.44 -0.58 -12.37
N CYS A 44 -14.46 -1.92 -12.33
CA CYS A 44 -13.44 -2.77 -12.93
C CYS A 44 -14.07 -3.74 -13.93
N GLY A 45 -14.00 -3.41 -15.22
CA GLY A 45 -14.45 -4.32 -16.26
C GLY A 45 -13.46 -5.48 -16.50
N SER A 46 -13.76 -6.30 -17.51
CA SER A 46 -12.92 -7.46 -17.86
C SER A 46 -11.50 -7.01 -18.20
N TYR A 47 -10.49 -7.69 -17.63
CA TYR A 47 -9.08 -7.27 -17.72
C TYR A 47 -8.82 -5.83 -17.25
N SER A 48 -9.64 -5.31 -16.32
CA SER A 48 -9.67 -3.91 -15.90
C SER A 48 -10.02 -2.94 -17.03
N ASN A 49 -10.90 -3.32 -17.95
CA ASN A 49 -11.42 -2.42 -18.98
C ASN A 49 -12.97 -2.35 -18.93
N PRO A 50 -13.57 -1.22 -18.49
CA PRO A 50 -12.91 0.04 -18.10
C PRO A 50 -12.11 -0.08 -16.80
N ASN A 51 -11.12 0.82 -16.63
CA ASN A 51 -10.25 0.92 -15.45
C ASN A 51 -10.60 2.17 -14.63
N ASN A 52 -11.80 2.21 -14.09
CA ASN A 52 -12.28 3.38 -13.36
C ASN A 52 -11.96 3.20 -11.87
N GLY A 53 -10.69 3.34 -11.51
CA GLY A 53 -10.20 3.33 -10.12
C GLY A 53 -9.51 2.04 -9.66
N CYS A 54 -9.54 0.96 -10.45
CA CYS A 54 -8.95 -0.33 -10.06
C CYS A 54 -7.44 -0.22 -9.83
N THR A 55 -6.76 0.41 -10.79
CA THR A 55 -5.32 0.63 -10.68
C THR A 55 -5.00 1.65 -9.60
N ASP A 56 -5.79 2.72 -9.51
CA ASP A 56 -5.59 3.77 -8.50
C ASP A 56 -5.68 3.19 -7.07
N GLU A 57 -6.75 2.45 -6.77
CA GLU A 57 -6.95 1.80 -5.47
C GLU A 57 -5.83 0.80 -5.17
N ARG A 58 -5.51 -0.09 -6.12
CA ARG A 58 -4.49 -1.11 -5.92
C ARG A 58 -3.14 -0.48 -5.64
N GLU A 59 -2.75 0.54 -6.41
CA GLU A 59 -1.47 1.21 -6.24
C GLU A 59 -1.40 2.02 -4.94
N ASP A 60 -2.51 2.64 -4.51
CA ASP A 60 -2.59 3.34 -3.24
C ASP A 60 -2.53 2.37 -2.05
N ALA A 61 -3.17 1.20 -2.15
CA ALA A 61 -3.07 0.14 -1.14
C ALA A 61 -1.62 -0.38 -0.99
N ILE A 62 -0.95 -0.62 -2.12
CA ILE A 62 0.47 -1.02 -2.14
C ILE A 62 1.36 0.09 -1.57
N ALA A 63 1.08 1.35 -1.88
CA ALA A 63 1.81 2.49 -1.33
C ALA A 63 1.64 2.58 0.19
N ALA A 64 0.41 2.52 0.69
CA ALA A 64 0.16 2.52 2.13
C ALA A 64 0.93 1.39 2.84
N TYR A 65 0.87 0.17 2.31
CA TYR A 65 1.60 -0.97 2.90
C TYR A 65 3.12 -0.77 2.85
N THR A 66 3.64 -0.28 1.73
CA THR A 66 5.08 0.00 1.54
C THR A 66 5.57 1.08 2.52
N LEU A 67 4.77 2.14 2.71
CA LEU A 67 5.06 3.22 3.65
C LEU A 67 4.98 2.73 5.11
N SER A 68 4.00 1.90 5.45
CA SER A 68 3.94 1.27 6.78
C SER A 68 5.18 0.41 7.06
N LEU A 69 5.62 -0.40 6.09
CA LEU A 69 6.87 -1.17 6.21
C LEU A 69 8.11 -0.27 6.33
N ALA A 70 8.18 0.80 5.53
CA ALA A 70 9.26 1.77 5.59
C ALA A 70 9.33 2.43 6.97
N TRP A 71 8.19 2.85 7.53
CA TRP A 71 8.12 3.36 8.89
C TRP A 71 8.59 2.32 9.91
N TYR A 72 8.08 1.09 9.83
CA TYR A 72 8.47 0.07 10.81
C TYR A 72 9.98 -0.20 10.80
N ILE A 73 10.61 -0.26 9.63
CA ILE A 73 12.04 -0.54 9.52
C ILE A 73 12.90 0.66 9.94
N THR A 74 12.52 1.87 9.51
CA THR A 74 13.30 3.11 9.74
C THR A 74 13.00 3.82 11.05
N GLN A 75 11.80 3.62 11.58
CA GLN A 75 11.15 4.40 12.64
C GLN A 75 10.93 5.88 12.32
N ASP A 76 11.00 6.27 11.04
CA ASP A 76 10.71 7.63 10.62
C ASP A 76 9.19 7.84 10.49
N SER A 77 8.63 8.58 11.44
CA SER A 77 7.19 8.86 11.54
C SER A 77 6.57 9.49 10.29
N ARG A 78 7.36 10.12 9.41
CA ARG A 78 6.85 10.70 8.15
C ARG A 78 6.23 9.63 7.26
N TYR A 79 6.76 8.41 7.25
CA TYR A 79 6.22 7.30 6.47
C TYR A 79 4.90 6.80 7.05
N ALA A 80 4.78 6.67 8.37
CA ALA A 80 3.52 6.30 9.02
C ALA A 80 2.42 7.32 8.75
N GLN A 81 2.74 8.61 8.93
CA GLN A 81 1.79 9.70 8.67
C GLN A 81 1.30 9.70 7.22
N LYS A 82 2.19 9.43 6.25
CA LYS A 82 1.79 9.32 4.84
C LYS A 82 0.94 8.08 4.58
N ALA A 83 1.25 6.93 5.18
CA ALA A 83 0.44 5.72 5.05
C ALA A 83 -0.98 5.95 5.58
N ILE A 84 -1.11 6.53 6.78
CA ILE A 84 -2.38 6.93 7.38
C ILE A 84 -3.14 7.88 6.46
N GLN A 85 -2.49 8.92 5.94
CA GLN A 85 -3.12 9.88 5.03
C GLN A 85 -3.73 9.21 3.78
N ILE A 86 -3.04 8.21 3.21
CA ILE A 86 -3.54 7.46 2.05
C ILE A 86 -4.74 6.59 2.45
N MET A 87 -4.65 5.88 3.59
CA MET A 87 -5.75 5.05 4.09
C MET A 87 -7.00 5.89 4.39
N ASP A 88 -6.84 7.04 5.06
CA ASP A 88 -7.92 7.97 5.37
C ASP A 88 -8.57 8.56 4.12
N ALA A 89 -7.78 8.89 3.09
CA ALA A 89 -8.29 9.42 1.84
C ALA A 89 -9.23 8.41 1.13
N TRP A 90 -8.91 7.11 1.19
CA TRP A 90 -9.74 6.06 0.60
C TRP A 90 -10.95 5.71 1.47
N SER A 91 -10.74 5.48 2.76
CA SER A 91 -11.81 5.08 3.68
C SER A 91 -12.93 6.12 3.79
N ALA A 92 -12.61 7.41 3.62
CA ALA A 92 -13.60 8.49 3.62
C ALA A 92 -14.49 8.54 2.36
N VAL A 93 -14.08 7.89 1.26
CA VAL A 93 -14.70 8.09 -0.07
C VAL A 93 -15.30 6.82 -0.64
N ILE A 94 -14.60 5.68 -0.55
CA ILE A 94 -14.99 4.44 -1.22
C ILE A 94 -16.31 3.89 -0.67
N ARG A 95 -17.18 3.41 -1.56
CA ARG A 95 -18.50 2.87 -1.22
C ARG A 95 -18.80 1.55 -1.87
N ASP A 96 -18.31 1.34 -3.10
CA ASP A 96 -18.64 0.13 -3.85
C ASP A 96 -17.56 -0.24 -4.88
N HIS A 97 -17.51 -1.52 -5.22
CA HIS A 97 -16.74 -2.08 -6.33
C HIS A 97 -17.70 -2.72 -7.33
N THR A 98 -17.66 -2.30 -8.59
CA THR A 98 -18.63 -2.74 -9.60
C THR A 98 -17.97 -3.34 -10.84
N ASN A 99 -18.79 -4.02 -11.66
CA ASN A 99 -18.42 -4.68 -12.92
C ASN A 99 -17.67 -6.03 -12.70
N SER A 100 -17.37 -6.74 -13.78
CA SER A 100 -17.04 -8.17 -13.74
C SER A 100 -15.77 -8.52 -12.96
N ASN A 101 -14.82 -7.59 -12.84
CA ASN A 101 -13.57 -7.79 -12.12
C ASN A 101 -13.59 -7.22 -10.69
N ALA A 102 -14.72 -6.69 -10.21
CA ALA A 102 -14.87 -6.18 -8.86
C ALA A 102 -14.46 -7.19 -7.77
N PRO A 103 -14.90 -8.47 -7.78
CA PRO A 103 -14.53 -9.41 -6.72
C PRO A 103 -13.02 -9.63 -6.60
N LEU A 104 -12.31 -9.68 -7.73
CA LEU A 104 -10.86 -9.82 -7.74
C LEU A 104 -10.18 -8.55 -7.21
N GLN A 105 -10.64 -7.38 -7.65
CA GLN A 105 -10.13 -6.08 -7.18
C GLN A 105 -10.29 -5.94 -5.66
N THR A 106 -11.50 -6.21 -5.14
CA THR A 106 -11.79 -6.14 -3.70
C THR A 106 -10.95 -7.15 -2.91
N GLY A 107 -10.72 -8.37 -3.44
CA GLY A 107 -9.84 -9.34 -2.78
C GLY A 107 -8.37 -8.88 -2.69
N TRP A 108 -7.85 -8.25 -3.75
CA TRP A 108 -6.49 -7.72 -3.74
C TRP A 108 -6.32 -6.48 -2.87
N ALA A 109 -7.16 -5.46 -3.05
CA ALA A 109 -7.10 -4.24 -2.26
C ALA A 109 -7.46 -4.53 -0.80
N GLY A 110 -8.56 -5.25 -0.57
CA GLY A 110 -9.07 -5.59 0.76
C GLY A 110 -8.16 -6.47 1.60
N SER A 111 -7.26 -7.27 1.00
CA SER A 111 -6.21 -7.95 1.76
C SER A 111 -4.99 -7.07 2.05
N THR A 112 -4.78 -6.00 1.28
CA THR A 112 -3.59 -5.13 1.40
C THR A 112 -3.81 -4.01 2.40
N TRP A 113 -5.00 -3.38 2.42
CA TRP A 113 -5.32 -2.31 3.36
C TRP A 113 -5.16 -2.73 4.84
N PRO A 114 -5.70 -3.88 5.30
CA PRO A 114 -5.56 -4.28 6.70
C PRO A 114 -4.10 -4.56 7.08
N ARG A 115 -3.29 -5.11 6.16
CA ARG A 115 -1.86 -5.32 6.41
C ARG A 115 -1.11 -4.01 6.62
N ALA A 116 -1.48 -2.96 5.89
CA ALA A 116 -0.92 -1.62 6.11
C ALA A 116 -1.36 -1.06 7.47
N ALA A 117 -2.63 -1.21 7.81
CA ALA A 117 -3.22 -0.71 9.06
C ALA A 117 -2.67 -1.40 10.31
N GLU A 118 -2.54 -2.74 10.30
CA GLU A 118 -2.02 -3.52 11.43
C GLU A 118 -0.55 -3.24 11.76
N ILE A 119 0.20 -2.65 10.82
CA ILE A 119 1.57 -2.24 11.09
C ILE A 119 1.59 -0.94 11.89
N ILE A 120 0.78 0.05 11.49
CA ILE A 120 0.73 1.41 12.05
C ILE A 120 0.27 1.41 13.51
#